data_AF-A0A2Z2MFA6-F1
#
_entry.id   AF-A0A2Z2MFA6-F1
#
_cell.length_a   1.000
_cell.length_b   1.000
_cell.length_c   1.000
_cell.angle_alpha   90.00
_cell.angle_beta   90.00
_cell.angle_gamma   90.00
#
_symmetry.space_group_name_H-M   'P 1'
#
loop_
_entity.id
_entity.type
_entity.pdbx_description
1 polymer ?
#
loop_
_entity_poly.entity_id
_entity_poly.type
_entity_poly.pdbx_seq_one_letter_code
_entity_poly.pdbx_strand_id
1 'polypeptide(L)'
;MKGGREKPFVRENSEELLFDVLKEGLFWAALGRPSEVMPFLRGKLLGNGFSPRAREELQWLLDQLERYYEHVSRAGIVEERHLRAVKSFYRDIVVVLSMERA
;
A
#
# COMPACT_ATOMS: atom_id res chain seq x y z
N MET A 1 -16.81 -24.43 -29.64
CA MET A 1 -15.41 -24.01 -29.37
C MET A 1 -15.40 -23.11 -28.13
N LYS A 2 -14.29 -23.14 -27.39
CA LYS A 2 -14.14 -22.72 -25.99
C LYS A 2 -14.69 -21.33 -25.66
N GLY A 3 -15.37 -21.26 -24.53
CA GLY A 3 -15.69 -20.01 -23.84
C GLY A 3 -14.44 -19.38 -23.24
N GLY A 4 -14.44 -18.05 -23.25
CA GLY A 4 -13.57 -17.24 -22.41
C GLY A 4 -14.46 -16.22 -21.72
N ARG A 5 -15.00 -16.57 -20.54
CA ARG A 5 -15.46 -15.54 -19.61
C ARG A 5 -14.21 -14.77 -19.21
N GLU A 6 -14.02 -13.57 -19.77
CA GLU A 6 -13.21 -12.56 -19.10
C GLU A 6 -13.75 -12.45 -17.67
N LYS A 7 -12.89 -12.67 -16.68
CA LYS A 7 -13.25 -12.46 -15.27
C LYS A 7 -12.89 -11.01 -14.94
N PRO A 8 -13.86 -10.08 -14.80
CA PRO A 8 -13.57 -8.72 -14.35
C PRO A 8 -13.31 -8.69 -12.83
N PHE A 9 -13.66 -9.77 -12.11
CA PHE A 9 -13.82 -9.81 -10.66
C PHE A 9 -12.53 -9.82 -9.83
N VAL A 10 -11.36 -10.00 -10.43
CA VAL A 10 -10.07 -10.09 -9.68
C VAL A 10 -9.45 -8.70 -9.43
N ARG A 11 -9.92 -7.65 -10.11
CA ARG A 11 -9.29 -6.32 -10.11
C ARG A 11 -9.66 -5.47 -8.88
N GLU A 12 -10.95 -5.28 -8.58
CA GLU A 12 -11.41 -4.51 -7.41
C GLU A 12 -10.89 -5.10 -6.09
N ASN A 13 -10.89 -6.42 -5.98
CA ASN A 13 -10.40 -7.14 -4.80
C ASN A 13 -8.91 -6.85 -4.48
N SER A 14 -8.11 -6.46 -5.47
CA SER A 14 -6.66 -6.24 -5.27
C SER A 14 -6.36 -4.87 -4.64
N GLU A 15 -7.15 -3.86 -4.99
CA GLU A 15 -6.99 -2.50 -4.48
C GLU A 15 -7.62 -2.36 -3.09
N GLU A 16 -8.79 -2.96 -2.87
CA GLU A 16 -9.36 -3.06 -1.51
C GLU A 16 -8.43 -3.82 -0.56
N LEU A 17 -7.82 -4.92 -1.02
CA LEU A 17 -6.82 -5.65 -0.25
C LEU A 17 -5.58 -4.80 0.07
N LEU A 18 -5.14 -3.93 -0.84
CA LEU A 18 -4.02 -3.02 -0.56
C LEU A 18 -4.37 -2.08 0.60
N PHE A 19 -5.55 -1.46 0.58
CA PHE A 19 -5.96 -0.58 1.67
C PHE A 19 -6.07 -1.34 3.01
N ASP A 20 -6.55 -2.58 2.99
CA ASP A 20 -6.57 -3.43 4.19
C ASP A 20 -5.18 -3.73 4.74
N VAL A 21 -4.20 -4.06 3.89
CA VAL A 21 -2.81 -4.28 4.31
C VAL A 21 -2.21 -2.99 4.90
N LEU A 22 -2.50 -1.83 4.31
CA LEU A 22 -2.04 -0.55 4.83
C LEU A 22 -2.68 -0.20 6.19
N LYS A 23 -3.95 -0.58 6.42
CA LYS A 23 -4.58 -0.47 7.75
C LYS A 23 -3.95 -1.45 8.75
N GLU A 24 -3.67 -2.68 8.34
CA GLU A 24 -2.99 -3.65 9.20
C GLU A 24 -1.62 -3.12 9.65
N GLY A 25 -0.85 -2.54 8.72
CA GLY A 25 0.38 -1.83 9.01
C GLY A 25 0.24 -0.74 10.07
N LEU A 26 -0.86 0.02 10.02
CA LEU A 26 -1.15 1.06 11.01
C LEU A 26 -1.41 0.47 12.41
N PHE A 27 -2.11 -0.66 12.50
CA PHE A 27 -2.31 -1.36 13.77
C PHE A 27 -1.02 -1.94 14.32
N TRP A 28 -0.18 -2.56 13.47
CA TRP A 28 1.15 -3.01 13.85
C TRP A 28 2.04 -1.87 14.35
N ALA A 29 1.99 -0.72 13.68
CA ALA A 29 2.67 0.49 14.10
C ALA A 29 2.25 0.92 15.51
N ALA A 30 0.95 0.99 15.80
CA ALA A 30 0.44 1.33 17.13
C ALA A 30 0.89 0.33 18.22
N LEU A 31 1.19 -0.91 17.86
CA LEU A 31 1.78 -1.92 18.75
C LEU A 31 3.31 -1.84 18.88
N GLY A 32 3.94 -0.79 18.34
CA GLY A 32 5.39 -0.62 18.38
C GLY A 32 6.16 -1.41 17.33
N ARG A 33 5.47 -1.97 16.32
CA ARG A 33 6.05 -2.85 15.30
C ARG A 33 5.85 -2.34 13.86
N PRO A 34 6.26 -1.08 13.54
CA PRO A 34 6.00 -0.47 12.24
C PRO A 34 6.70 -1.20 11.07
N SER A 35 7.78 -1.94 11.34
CA SER A 35 8.59 -2.63 10.32
C SER A 35 8.04 -4.00 9.88
N GLU A 36 7.00 -4.54 10.50
CA GLU A 36 6.50 -5.89 10.18
C GLU A 36 5.84 -5.96 8.80
N VAL A 37 5.12 -4.90 8.43
CA VAL A 37 4.36 -4.85 7.17
C VAL A 37 5.22 -4.38 5.99
N MET A 38 6.28 -3.60 6.27
CA MET A 38 7.04 -2.90 5.24
C MET A 38 7.78 -3.85 4.28
N PRO A 39 8.45 -4.93 4.72
CA PRO A 39 9.08 -5.90 3.82
C PRO A 39 8.08 -6.54 2.85
N PHE A 40 6.88 -6.87 3.33
CA PHE A 40 5.82 -7.42 2.48
C PHE A 40 5.36 -6.40 1.43
N LEU A 41 5.05 -5.17 1.84
CA LEU A 41 4.62 -4.09 0.92
C LEU A 41 5.69 -3.80 -0.14
N ARG A 42 6.95 -3.66 0.28
CA ARG A 42 8.08 -3.44 -0.64
C ARG A 42 8.22 -4.59 -1.63
N GLY A 43 8.19 -5.84 -1.16
CA GLY A 43 8.26 -7.01 -2.04
C GLY A 43 7.11 -7.05 -3.05
N LYS A 44 5.88 -6.75 -2.61
CA LYS A 44 4.68 -6.79 -3.46
C LYS A 44 4.60 -5.65 -4.47
N LEU A 45 5.02 -4.44 -4.09
CA LEU A 45 4.88 -3.26 -4.93
C LEU A 45 6.12 -2.99 -5.79
N LEU A 46 7.32 -3.26 -5.30
CA LEU A 46 8.55 -3.00 -6.06
C LEU A 46 9.03 -4.20 -6.88
N GLY A 47 8.49 -5.39 -6.62
CA GLY A 47 8.82 -6.62 -7.36
C GLY A 47 8.11 -6.75 -8.71
N ASN A 48 7.18 -5.86 -9.03
CA ASN A 48 6.50 -5.86 -10.32
C ASN A 48 7.37 -5.16 -11.37
N GLY A 49 7.29 -5.59 -12.62
CA GLY A 49 8.07 -5.05 -13.75
C GLY A 49 7.65 -3.64 -14.17
N PHE A 50 7.59 -2.70 -13.24
CA PHE A 50 7.31 -1.29 -13.46
C PHE A 50 8.49 -0.57 -14.12
N SER A 51 8.19 0.55 -14.76
CA SER A 51 9.19 1.49 -15.25
C SER A 51 10.10 1.95 -14.10
N PRO A 52 11.37 2.31 -14.39
CA PRO A 52 12.28 2.83 -13.36
C PRO A 52 11.69 4.01 -12.59
N ARG A 53 10.96 4.89 -13.28
CA ARG A 53 10.33 6.07 -12.68
C ARG A 53 9.24 5.70 -11.68
N ALA A 54 8.29 4.84 -12.06
CA ALA A 54 7.25 4.41 -11.14
C ALA A 54 7.81 3.62 -9.97
N ARG A 55 8.87 2.82 -10.19
CA ARG A 55 9.56 2.14 -9.10
C ARG A 55 10.19 3.12 -8.12
N GLU A 56 10.84 4.19 -8.59
CA GLU A 56 11.37 5.25 -7.72
C GLU A 56 10.26 5.98 -6.95
N GLU A 57 9.14 6.27 -7.60
CA GLU A 57 8.01 6.94 -6.97
C GLU A 57 7.32 6.06 -5.91
N LEU A 58 7.10 4.77 -6.21
CA LEU A 58 6.61 3.80 -5.24
C LEU A 58 7.59 3.62 -4.07
N GLN A 59 8.89 3.57 -4.35
CA GLN A 59 9.92 3.47 -3.32
C GLN A 59 9.84 4.68 -2.37
N TRP A 60 9.73 5.89 -2.93
CA TRP A 60 9.59 7.11 -2.14
C TRP A 60 8.31 7.13 -1.29
N LEU A 61 7.17 6.74 -1.86
CA LEU A 61 5.90 6.63 -1.13
C LEU A 61 5.99 5.63 0.04
N LEU A 62 6.64 4.49 -0.18
CA LEU A 62 6.84 3.47 0.86
C LEU A 62 7.79 3.95 1.96
N ASP A 63 8.81 4.73 1.62
CA ASP A 63 9.70 5.35 2.63
C ASP A 63 8.96 6.38 3.48
N GLN A 64 8.04 7.15 2.88
CA GLN A 64 7.19 8.07 3.64
C GLN A 64 6.17 7.34 4.53
N LEU A 65 5.60 6.25 4.03
CA LEU A 65 4.68 5.42 4.79
C LEU A 65 5.36 4.79 6.01
N GLU A 66 6.58 4.27 5.85
CA GLU A 66 7.37 3.69 6.96
C GLU A 66 7.63 4.72 8.05
N ARG A 67 8.10 5.92 7.68
CA ARG A 67 8.27 7.05 8.61
C ARG A 67 6.97 7.44 9.31
N TYR A 68 5.86 7.35 8.60
CA TYR A 68 4.55 7.63 9.16
C TYR A 68 4.15 6.58 10.20
N TYR A 69 4.37 5.29 9.91
CA TYR A 69 4.16 4.22 10.89
C TYR A 69 5.09 4.36 12.10
N GLU A 70 6.36 4.69 11.93
CA GLU A 70 7.27 5.01 13.03
C GLU A 70 6.79 6.21 13.88
N HIS A 71 6.14 7.18 13.26
CA HIS A 71 5.52 8.29 14.00
C HIS A 71 4.33 7.80 14.84
N VAL A 72 3.44 7.00 14.24
CA VAL A 72 2.28 6.42 14.95
C VAL A 72 2.71 5.50 16.09
N SER A 73 3.81 4.76 15.93
CA SER A 73 4.31 3.87 16.98
C SER A 73 4.73 4.57 18.25
N ARG A 74 5.08 5.87 18.16
CA ARG A 74 5.35 6.72 19.34
C ARG A 74 4.08 7.15 20.06
N ALA A 75 2.95 7.22 19.37
CA ALA A 75 1.65 7.56 19.96
C ALA A 75 0.99 6.35 20.65
N GLY A 76 1.23 5.13 20.15
CA GLY A 76 0.68 3.89 20.73
C GLY A 76 -0.84 3.73 20.56
N ILE A 77 -1.49 4.61 19.80
CA ILE A 77 -2.94 4.62 19.57
C ILE A 77 -3.26 4.96 18.10
N VAL A 78 -4.28 4.28 17.56
CA VAL A 78 -4.84 4.60 16.25
C VAL A 78 -6.00 5.57 16.41
N GLU A 79 -5.95 6.68 15.69
CA GLU A 79 -6.99 7.69 15.65
C GLU A 79 -7.49 7.88 14.21
N GLU A 80 -8.67 8.48 14.05
CA GLU A 80 -9.26 8.73 12.74
C GLU A 80 -8.33 9.54 11.81
N ARG A 81 -7.53 10.46 12.37
CA ARG A 81 -6.52 11.19 11.60
C ARG A 81 -5.46 10.25 10.99
N HIS A 82 -5.14 9.14 11.65
CA HIS A 82 -4.19 8.16 11.16
C HIS A 82 -4.78 7.34 10.01
N LEU A 83 -6.05 6.94 10.12
CA LEU A 83 -6.76 6.28 9.02
C LEU A 83 -6.87 7.17 7.79
N ARG A 84 -7.15 8.47 7.97
CA ARG A 84 -7.18 9.43 6.86
C ARG A 84 -5.82 9.56 6.17
N ALA A 85 -4.72 9.61 6.92
CA ALA A 85 -3.38 9.66 6.34
C ALA A 85 -3.05 8.40 5.53
N VAL A 86 -3.35 7.22 6.08
CA VAL A 86 -3.18 5.94 5.36
C VAL A 86 -4.03 5.88 4.09
N LYS A 87 -5.26 6.41 4.12
CA LYS A 87 -6.11 6.52 2.93
C LYS A 87 -5.51 7.45 1.87
N SER A 88 -4.74 8.46 2.26
CA SER A 88 -4.00 9.30 1.32
C SER A 88 -2.90 8.50 0.64
N PHE A 89 -2.04 7.81 1.41
CA PHE A 89 -1.01 6.94 0.85
C PHE A 89 -1.56 5.89 -0.11
N TYR A 90 -2.69 5.27 0.26
CA TYR A 90 -3.39 4.34 -0.63
C TYR A 90 -3.72 4.96 -1.99
N ARG A 91 -4.30 6.17 -2.00
CA ARG A 91 -4.66 6.86 -3.26
C ARG A 91 -3.43 7.17 -4.10
N ASP A 92 -2.37 7.68 -3.47
CA ASP A 92 -1.14 8.04 -4.17
C ASP A 92 -0.47 6.79 -4.78
N ILE A 93 -0.43 5.68 -4.05
CA ILE A 93 0.08 4.39 -4.57
C ILE A 93 -0.79 3.91 -5.74
N VAL A 94 -2.12 3.95 -5.63
CA VAL A 94 -3.03 3.52 -6.71
C VAL A 94 -2.85 4.36 -7.97
N VAL A 95 -2.61 5.67 -7.85
CA VAL A 95 -2.33 6.55 -9.00
C VAL A 95 -1.09 6.06 -9.74
N VAL A 96 0.02 5.83 -9.04
CA VAL A 96 1.26 5.35 -9.66
C VAL A 96 1.04 3.99 -10.34
N LEU A 97 0.36 3.06 -9.65
CA LEU A 97 0.06 1.73 -10.19
C LEU A 97 -0.85 1.78 -11.43
N SER A 98 -1.75 2.76 -11.51
CA SER A 98 -2.68 2.92 -12.64
C SER A 98 -1.98 3.53 -13.85
N MET A 99 -1.05 4.47 -13.64
CA MET A 99 -0.30 5.11 -14.73
C MET A 99 0.62 4.15 -15.47
N GLU A 100 1.21 3.18 -14.78
CA GLU A 100 2.05 2.13 -15.40
C GLU A 100 1.27 1.10 -16.21
N ARG A 101 -0.06 1.05 -16.04
CA ARG A 101 -0.94 0.12 -16.77
C ARG A 101 -1.49 0.73 -18.06
N ALA A 102 -1.38 2.05 -18.24
CA ALA A 102 -1.89 2.80 -19.38
C ALA A 102 -0.89 2.82 -20.54
#